data_AF-A0A382VQZ1-F1
#
_entry.id   AF-A0A382VQZ1-F1
#
_cell.length_a   1.000
_cell.length_b   1.000
_cell.length_c   1.000
_cell.angle_alpha   90.00
_cell.angle_beta   90.00
_cell.angle_gamma   90.00
#
_symmetry.space_group_name_H-M   'P 1'
#
loop_
_entity.id
_entity.type
_entity.pdbx_description
1 polymer ?
#
loop_
_entity_poly.entity_id
_entity_poly.type
_entity_poly.pdbx_seq_one_letter_code
_entity_poly.pdbx_strand_id
1 'polypeptide(L)'
;YPNRKAVMSAIRLFAEWNRQMISHFVSIGASGLVSVPQEKTLDMFSENIGKYFRGAGGQDSKERVSLFRMAWDLAGSSWGGRNELYERFFTGDSQRAIANTYLRMDKSEAVDIIRRMLLPGENGHPFPLPEKFGGPALPPLVEDTEECLN
;
A
#
# COMPACT_ATOMS: atom_id res chain seq x y z
N TYR A 1 -8.35 20.12 12.81
CA TYR A 1 -9.06 19.33 11.79
C TYR A 1 -8.07 18.40 11.11
N PRO A 2 -8.43 17.16 10.72
CA PRO A 2 -7.50 16.25 10.06
C PRO A 2 -6.97 16.81 8.74
N ASN A 3 -5.71 16.50 8.41
CA ASN A 3 -5.10 16.90 7.14
C ASN A 3 -5.83 16.21 5.97
N ARG A 4 -6.60 16.99 5.20
CA ARG A 4 -7.41 16.50 4.09
C ARG A 4 -6.56 15.77 3.04
N LYS A 5 -5.34 16.24 2.75
CA LYS A 5 -4.45 15.60 1.78
C LYS A 5 -4.10 14.18 2.25
N ALA A 6 -3.72 14.03 3.53
CA ALA A 6 -3.38 12.74 4.12
C ALA A 6 -4.57 11.75 4.10
N VAL A 7 -5.76 12.21 4.52
CA VAL A 7 -6.96 11.36 4.52
C VAL A 7 -7.33 10.91 3.11
N MET A 8 -7.33 11.84 2.14
CA MET A 8 -7.64 11.51 0.75
C MET A 8 -6.61 10.54 0.17
N SER A 9 -5.32 10.74 0.42
CA SER A 9 -4.29 9.80 -0.01
C SER A 9 -4.51 8.39 0.55
N ALA A 10 -4.82 8.27 1.84
CA ALA A 10 -5.09 6.97 2.47
C ALA A 10 -6.27 6.25 1.80
N ILE A 11 -7.40 6.95 1.62
CA ILE A 11 -8.60 6.39 0.98
C ILE A 11 -8.30 5.91 -0.46
N ARG A 12 -7.48 6.65 -1.21
CA ARG A 12 -7.17 6.35 -2.61
C ARG A 12 -6.20 5.18 -2.77
N LEU A 13 -5.24 5.04 -1.86
CA LEU A 13 -4.24 3.97 -1.90
C LEU A 13 -4.76 2.66 -1.28
N PHE A 14 -5.74 2.76 -0.37
CA PHE A 14 -6.24 1.60 0.38
C PHE A 14 -6.75 0.47 -0.51
N ALA A 15 -7.46 0.78 -1.61
CA ALA A 15 -7.97 -0.24 -2.53
C ALA A 15 -6.85 -1.07 -3.19
N GLU A 16 -5.68 -0.46 -3.42
CA GLU A 16 -4.51 -1.16 -3.94
C GLU A 16 -3.81 -1.95 -2.83
N TRP A 17 -3.57 -1.32 -1.68
CA TRP A 17 -2.91 -1.96 -0.55
C TRP A 17 -3.69 -3.14 0.00
N ASN A 18 -5.02 -3.09 0.04
CA ASN A 18 -5.84 -4.21 0.47
C ASN A 18 -5.57 -5.45 -0.38
N ARG A 19 -5.49 -5.29 -1.71
CA ARG A 19 -5.18 -6.41 -2.60
C ARG A 19 -3.77 -6.95 -2.34
N GLN A 20 -2.79 -6.07 -2.12
CA GLN A 20 -1.42 -6.48 -1.80
C GLN A 20 -1.38 -7.25 -0.47
N MET A 21 -2.09 -6.79 0.57
CA MET A 21 -2.19 -7.50 1.85
C MET A 21 -2.75 -8.91 1.68
N ILE A 22 -3.86 -9.07 0.95
CA ILE A 22 -4.44 -10.39 0.65
C ILE A 22 -3.44 -11.28 -0.11
N SER A 23 -2.77 -10.73 -1.12
CA SER A 23 -1.74 -11.46 -1.88
C SER A 23 -0.56 -11.89 -0.99
N HIS A 24 -0.14 -11.05 -0.04
CA HIS A 24 0.90 -11.38 0.92
C HIS A 24 0.46 -12.48 1.87
N PHE A 25 -0.78 -12.47 2.38
CA PHE A 25 -1.29 -13.57 3.20
C PHE A 25 -1.25 -14.90 2.45
N VAL A 26 -1.70 -14.92 1.19
CA VAL A 26 -1.66 -16.13 0.36
C VAL A 26 -0.22 -16.59 0.10
N SER A 27 0.69 -15.65 -0.19
CA SER A 27 2.10 -15.97 -0.49
C SER A 27 2.85 -16.49 0.73
N ILE A 28 2.65 -15.87 1.90
CA ILE A 28 3.26 -16.28 3.18
C ILE A 28 2.67 -17.62 3.63
N GLY A 29 1.35 -17.79 3.50
CA GLY A 29 0.65 -18.98 3.94
C GLY A 29 0.85 -20.20 3.03
N ALA A 30 1.04 -19.99 1.73
CA ALA A 30 1.31 -21.01 0.73
C ALA A 30 0.44 -22.28 0.89
N SER A 31 1.03 -23.47 0.83
CA SER A 31 0.32 -24.75 1.01
C SER A 31 -0.25 -24.96 2.41
N GLY A 32 0.24 -24.21 3.40
CA GLY A 32 -0.27 -24.25 4.77
C GLY A 32 -1.72 -23.78 4.89
N LEU A 33 -2.17 -22.89 3.99
CA LEU A 33 -3.56 -22.42 3.94
C LEU A 33 -4.54 -23.50 3.45
N VAL A 34 -4.07 -24.46 2.67
CA VAL A 34 -4.86 -25.60 2.20
C VAL A 34 -4.82 -26.75 3.21
N SER A 35 -3.71 -26.87 3.95
CA SER A 35 -3.47 -27.93 4.93
C SER A 35 -3.98 -27.53 6.31
N VAL A 36 -5.29 -27.24 6.42
CA VAL A 36 -5.91 -26.80 7.68
C VAL A 36 -6.99 -27.82 8.09
N PRO A 37 -6.71 -28.72 9.06
CA PRO A 37 -7.66 -29.73 9.50
C PRO A 37 -8.88 -29.07 10.16
N GLN A 38 -10.03 -29.75 10.06
CA GLN A 38 -11.26 -29.35 10.75
C GLN A 38 -11.12 -29.54 12.26
N GLU A 39 -11.91 -28.79 13.03
CA GLU A 39 -11.84 -28.82 14.50
C GLU A 39 -12.03 -30.23 15.07
N LYS A 40 -13.05 -30.96 14.60
CA LYS A 40 -13.28 -32.35 15.01
C LYS A 40 -12.08 -33.28 14.72
N THR A 41 -11.31 -32.99 13.67
CA THR A 41 -10.11 -33.76 13.31
C THR A 41 -8.96 -33.53 14.30
N LEU A 42 -8.89 -32.34 14.91
CA LEU A 42 -7.87 -32.01 15.91
C LEU A 42 -7.96 -32.91 17.13
N ASP A 43 -9.18 -33.28 17.54
CA ASP A 43 -9.39 -34.15 18.69
C ASP A 43 -9.30 -35.64 18.32
N MET A 44 -9.91 -36.04 17.19
CA MET A 44 -9.89 -37.44 16.71
C MET A 44 -8.48 -37.95 16.40
N PHE A 45 -7.57 -37.10 15.94
CA PHE A 45 -6.20 -37.46 15.55
C PHE A 45 -5.15 -36.64 16.30
N SER A 46 -5.44 -36.27 17.55
CA SER A 46 -4.62 -35.34 18.36
C SER A 46 -3.13 -35.67 18.41
N GLU A 47 -2.76 -36.95 18.54
CA GLU A 47 -1.34 -37.38 18.53
C GLU A 47 -0.65 -37.09 17.19
N ASN A 48 -1.28 -37.47 16.08
CA ASN A 48 -0.75 -37.21 14.74
C ASN A 48 -0.71 -35.71 14.42
N ILE A 49 -1.75 -34.96 14.82
CA ILE A 49 -1.82 -33.52 14.65
C ILE A 49 -0.70 -32.83 15.44
N GLY A 50 -0.49 -33.22 16.71
CA GLY A 50 0.59 -32.72 17.55
C GLY A 50 1.99 -32.95 16.96
N LYS A 51 2.16 -34.04 16.20
CA LYS A 51 3.43 -34.39 15.54
C LYS A 51 3.63 -33.68 14.20
N TYR A 52 2.63 -33.70 13.31
CA TYR A 52 2.79 -33.27 11.91
C TYR A 52 2.35 -31.83 11.64
N PHE A 53 1.49 -31.26 12.50
CA PHE A 53 0.99 -29.89 12.36
C PHE A 53 1.61 -28.93 13.40
N ARG A 54 2.72 -29.30 14.04
CA ARG A 54 3.42 -28.40 14.98
C ARG A 54 3.90 -27.13 14.28
N GLY A 55 3.85 -25.99 14.98
CA GLY A 55 4.41 -24.73 14.50
C GLY A 55 5.93 -24.64 14.67
N ALA A 56 6.54 -23.66 13.99
CA ALA A 56 7.96 -23.37 14.19
C ALA A 56 8.23 -22.89 15.63
N GLY A 57 9.47 -23.06 16.10
CA GLY A 57 9.86 -22.58 17.44
C GLY A 57 9.18 -23.29 18.62
N GLY A 58 8.59 -24.48 18.41
CA GLY A 58 7.91 -25.24 19.46
C GLY A 58 6.45 -24.84 19.68
N GLN A 59 5.87 -24.01 18.82
CA GLN A 59 4.46 -23.64 18.89
C GLN A 59 3.53 -24.85 18.77
N ASP A 60 2.44 -24.83 19.54
CA ASP A 60 1.45 -25.90 19.53
C ASP A 60 0.74 -26.04 18.17
N SER A 61 0.39 -27.28 17.86
CA SER A 61 -0.30 -27.62 16.60
C SER A 61 -1.68 -26.97 16.48
N LYS A 62 -2.47 -26.87 17.57
CA LYS A 62 -3.79 -26.24 17.53
C LYS A 62 -3.67 -24.73 17.30
N GLU A 63 -2.68 -24.09 17.90
CA GLU A 63 -2.41 -22.66 17.67
C GLU A 63 -2.02 -22.38 16.22
N ARG A 64 -1.10 -23.16 15.65
CA ARG A 64 -0.73 -23.04 14.24
C ARG A 64 -1.96 -23.23 13.35
N VAL A 65 -2.74 -24.29 13.56
CA VAL A 65 -3.95 -24.55 12.75
C VAL A 65 -4.94 -23.39 12.86
N SER A 66 -5.16 -22.85 14.05
CA SER A 66 -6.04 -21.69 14.28
C SER A 66 -5.57 -20.46 13.49
N LEU A 67 -4.28 -20.16 13.51
CA LEU A 67 -3.70 -19.05 12.76
C LEU A 67 -3.89 -19.20 11.25
N PHE A 68 -3.62 -20.39 10.70
CA PHE A 68 -3.80 -20.66 9.27
C PHE A 68 -5.28 -20.67 8.86
N ARG A 69 -6.19 -21.13 9.74
CA ARG A 69 -7.64 -21.02 9.52
C ARG A 69 -8.08 -19.56 9.41
N MET A 70 -7.60 -18.71 10.33
CA MET A 70 -7.91 -17.28 10.31
C MET A 70 -7.39 -16.60 9.04
N ALA A 71 -6.16 -16.92 8.63
CA ALA A 71 -5.60 -16.41 7.38
C ALA A 71 -6.40 -16.87 6.15
N TRP A 72 -6.88 -18.12 6.14
CA TRP A 72 -7.75 -18.63 5.08
C TRP A 72 -9.11 -17.92 5.06
N ASP A 73 -9.71 -17.67 6.22
CA ASP A 73 -10.97 -16.96 6.30
C ASP A 73 -10.85 -15.52 5.77
N LEU A 74 -9.73 -14.83 6.05
CA LEU A 74 -9.46 -13.49 5.56
C LEU A 74 -9.22 -13.42 4.03
N ALA A 75 -8.55 -14.41 3.44
CA ALA A 75 -8.04 -14.32 2.07
C ALA A 75 -8.69 -15.29 1.06
N GLY A 76 -9.03 -16.51 1.45
CA GLY A 76 -9.42 -17.59 0.54
C GLY A 76 -10.87 -18.05 0.66
N SER A 77 -11.54 -17.75 1.77
CA SER A 77 -12.95 -18.10 1.97
C SER A 77 -13.89 -17.25 1.10
N SER A 78 -15.12 -17.71 0.91
CA SER A 78 -16.17 -16.91 0.25
C SER A 78 -16.46 -15.59 0.98
N TRP A 79 -16.33 -15.59 2.31
CA TRP A 79 -16.43 -14.38 3.12
C TRP A 79 -15.24 -13.44 2.87
N GLY A 80 -14.01 -13.97 2.83
CA GLY A 80 -12.79 -13.22 2.52
C GLY A 80 -12.85 -12.58 1.14
N GLY A 81 -13.20 -13.35 0.11
CA GLY A 81 -13.35 -12.84 -1.26
C GLY A 81 -14.44 -11.76 -1.39
N ARG A 82 -15.56 -11.88 -0.66
CA ARG A 82 -16.57 -10.81 -0.59
C ARG A 82 -16.01 -9.54 0.06
N ASN A 83 -15.27 -9.67 1.16
CA ASN A 83 -14.67 -8.50 1.83
C ASN A 83 -13.60 -7.84 0.95
N GLU A 84 -12.76 -8.62 0.27
CA GLU A 84 -11.79 -8.07 -0.69
C GLU A 84 -12.49 -7.24 -1.77
N LEU A 85 -13.58 -7.78 -2.34
CA LEU A 85 -14.37 -7.08 -3.34
C LEU A 85 -14.96 -5.77 -2.78
N TYR A 86 -15.50 -5.81 -1.56
CA TYR A 86 -16.04 -4.64 -0.88
C TYR A 86 -14.98 -3.56 -0.73
N GLU A 87 -13.84 -3.87 -0.09
CA GLU A 87 -12.79 -2.87 0.18
C GLU A 87 -12.19 -2.29 -1.10
N ARG A 88 -12.11 -3.10 -2.16
CA ARG A 88 -11.57 -2.67 -3.46
C ARG A 88 -12.46 -1.65 -4.16
N PHE A 89 -13.78 -1.76 -4.02
CA PHE A 89 -14.74 -0.95 -4.79
C PHE A 89 -15.69 -0.10 -3.94
N PHE A 90 -15.54 -0.10 -2.61
CA PHE A 90 -16.39 0.66 -1.71
C PHE A 90 -16.43 2.15 -2.05
N THR A 91 -15.28 2.69 -2.52
CA THR A 91 -15.14 4.11 -2.90
C THR A 91 -15.30 4.35 -4.41
N GLY A 92 -15.71 3.34 -5.16
CA GLY A 92 -15.85 3.34 -6.61
C GLY A 92 -14.60 2.83 -7.33
N ASP A 93 -14.42 3.29 -8.57
CA ASP A 93 -13.26 2.91 -9.40
C ASP A 93 -11.96 3.55 -8.87
N SER A 94 -11.10 2.71 -8.29
CA SER A 94 -9.77 3.08 -7.79
C SER A 94 -8.87 3.78 -8.81
N GLN A 95 -8.88 3.35 -10.09
CA GLN A 95 -8.00 3.93 -11.11
C GLN A 95 -8.45 5.34 -11.49
N ARG A 96 -9.76 5.51 -11.69
CA ARG A 96 -10.35 6.82 -11.91
C ARG A 96 -10.15 7.74 -10.71
N ALA A 97 -10.23 7.20 -9.51
CA ALA A 97 -10.02 7.93 -8.27
C ALA A 97 -8.57 8.45 -8.14
N ILE A 98 -7.57 7.63 -8.46
CA ILE A 98 -6.15 8.01 -8.48
C ILE A 98 -5.88 9.06 -9.58
N ALA A 99 -6.38 8.84 -10.80
CA ALA A 99 -6.24 9.80 -11.90
C ALA A 99 -6.83 11.18 -11.55
N ASN A 100 -8.02 11.21 -10.96
CA ASN A 100 -8.64 12.46 -10.50
C ASN A 100 -7.83 13.16 -9.40
N THR A 101 -7.23 12.40 -8.47
CA THR A 101 -6.32 12.96 -7.47
C THR A 101 -5.11 13.60 -8.15
N TYR A 102 -4.51 12.92 -9.13
CA TYR A 102 -3.39 13.47 -9.89
C TYR A 102 -3.79 14.78 -10.59
N LEU A 103 -4.89 14.80 -11.34
CA LEU A 103 -5.30 16.00 -12.10
C LEU A 103 -5.65 17.20 -11.20
N ARG A 104 -6.14 16.96 -9.98
CA ARG A 104 -6.60 18.02 -9.07
C ARG A 104 -5.56 18.44 -8.03
N MET A 105 -4.50 17.66 -7.84
CA MET A 105 -3.47 17.96 -6.87
C MET A 105 -2.60 19.11 -7.37
N ASP A 106 -2.41 20.12 -6.52
CA ASP A 106 -1.43 21.16 -6.75
C ASP A 106 -0.01 20.57 -6.74
N LYS A 107 0.71 20.81 -7.84
CA LYS A 107 2.07 20.30 -8.08
C LYS A 107 3.12 21.41 -8.02
N SER A 108 2.73 22.66 -7.78
CA SER A 108 3.61 23.83 -7.81
C SER A 108 4.87 23.61 -6.97
N GLU A 109 4.73 23.18 -5.72
CA GLU A 109 5.87 22.92 -4.83
C GLU A 109 6.80 21.82 -5.37
N ALA A 110 6.26 20.74 -5.93
CA ALA A 110 7.07 19.66 -6.49
C ALA A 110 7.82 20.11 -7.75
N VAL A 111 7.15 20.88 -8.61
CA VAL A 111 7.74 21.51 -9.79
C VAL A 111 8.85 22.46 -9.37
N ASP A 112 8.62 23.31 -8.37
CA ASP A 112 9.59 24.26 -7.85
C ASP A 112 10.84 23.60 -7.28
N ILE A 113 10.71 22.45 -6.62
CA ILE A 113 11.87 21.66 -6.16
C ILE A 113 12.72 21.25 -7.36
N ILE A 114 12.11 20.68 -8.40
CA ILE A 114 12.82 20.26 -9.61
C ILE A 114 13.47 21.48 -10.30
N ARG A 115 12.73 22.59 -10.41
CA ARG A 115 13.26 23.84 -11.00
C ARG A 115 14.50 24.33 -10.27
N ARG A 116 14.51 24.29 -8.94
CA ARG A 116 15.69 24.64 -8.13
C ARG A 116 16.85 23.71 -8.39
N MET A 117 16.62 22.41 -8.54
CA MET A 117 17.68 21.45 -8.87
C MET A 117 18.32 21.69 -10.25
N LEU A 118 17.62 22.35 -11.17
CA LEU A 118 18.14 22.70 -12.49
C LEU A 118 18.94 24.02 -12.50
N LEU A 119 18.86 24.82 -11.43
CA LEU A 119 19.59 26.07 -11.30
C LEU A 119 20.97 25.84 -10.67
N PRO A 120 21.96 26.70 -10.98
CA PRO A 120 23.27 26.60 -10.36
C PRO A 120 23.18 26.81 -8.83
N GLY A 121 24.05 26.11 -8.10
CA GLY A 121 24.17 26.24 -6.66
C GLY A 121 24.54 27.66 -6.22
N GLU A 122 24.07 28.05 -5.03
CA GLU A 122 24.27 29.37 -4.45
C GLU A 122 24.67 29.22 -2.97
N ASN A 123 25.51 30.13 -2.45
CA ASN A 123 25.95 30.15 -1.04
C ASN A 123 26.56 28.83 -0.52
N GLY A 124 27.28 28.09 -1.39
CA GLY A 124 27.92 26.82 -1.03
C GLY A 124 26.96 25.61 -0.99
N HIS A 125 25.69 25.80 -1.32
CA HIS A 125 24.74 24.72 -1.53
C HIS A 125 24.72 24.28 -3.02
N PRO A 126 24.48 23.00 -3.31
CA PRO A 126 24.43 22.51 -4.69
C PRO A 126 23.26 23.06 -5.51
N PHE A 127 22.24 23.62 -4.86
CA PHE A 127 21.06 24.23 -5.48
C PHE A 127 20.52 25.36 -4.59
N PRO A 128 19.79 26.35 -5.15
CA PRO A 128 19.19 27.44 -4.39
C PRO A 128 18.10 26.94 -3.45
N LEU A 129 18.15 27.38 -2.18
CA LEU A 129 17.18 26.99 -1.16
C LEU A 129 15.79 27.59 -1.44
N PRO A 130 14.70 26.91 -1.06
CA PRO A 130 13.35 27.48 -1.08
C PRO A 130 13.24 28.81 -0.33
N GLU A 131 12.32 29.69 -0.76
CA GLU A 131 12.05 30.99 -0.11
C GLU A 131 11.72 30.84 1.38
N LYS A 132 10.97 29.79 1.74
CA LYS A 132 10.65 29.43 3.13
C LYS A 132 11.88 29.14 4.01
N PHE A 133 13.05 28.94 3.41
CA PHE A 133 14.34 28.75 4.06
C PHE A 133 15.34 29.90 3.76
N GLY A 134 14.86 31.04 3.26
CA GLY A 134 15.68 32.23 3.01
C GLY A 134 16.45 32.24 1.69
N GLY A 135 16.15 31.34 0.75
CA GLY A 135 16.73 31.39 -0.59
C GLY A 135 15.92 32.24 -1.58
N PRO A 136 16.42 32.44 -2.81
CA PRO A 136 15.82 33.36 -3.77
C PRO A 136 14.48 32.85 -4.31
N ALA A 137 13.69 33.82 -4.78
CA ALA A 137 12.49 33.53 -5.55
C ALA A 137 12.84 32.85 -6.86
N LEU A 138 12.04 31.86 -7.25
CA LEU A 138 12.23 31.20 -8.53
C LEU A 138 11.89 32.18 -9.66
N PRO A 139 12.68 32.21 -10.76
CA PRO A 139 12.27 32.93 -11.95
C PRO A 139 10.90 32.41 -12.44
N PRO A 140 10.12 33.18 -13.20
CA PRO A 140 8.87 32.67 -13.80
C PRO A 140 9.18 31.50 -14.74
N LEU A 141 8.20 30.59 -14.91
CA LEU A 141 8.31 29.59 -15.97
C LEU A 141 8.34 30.34 -17.30
N VAL A 142 9.33 30.04 -18.14
CA VAL A 142 9.26 30.44 -19.54
C VAL A 142 8.06 29.66 -20.09
N GLU A 143 6.97 30.35 -20.40
CA GLU A 143 5.89 29.71 -21.17
C GLU A 143 6.53 29.22 -22.46
N ASP A 144 6.25 27.98 -22.85
CA ASP A 144 6.64 27.42 -24.15
C ASP A 144 6.05 28.31 -25.25
N THR A 145 6.73 29.41 -25.54
CA THR A 145 6.58 30.15 -26.77
C THR A 145 7.03 29.19 -27.86
N GLU A 146 6.27 29.12 -28.94
CA GLU A 146 6.39 28.21 -30.09
C GLU A 146 7.76 28.24 -30.81
N GLU A 147 8.80 28.81 -30.20
CA GLU A 147 10.12 29.05 -30.75
C GLU A 147 11.00 27.78 -30.79
N CYS A 148 10.63 26.70 -30.08
CA CYS A 148 11.36 25.42 -30.10
C CYS A 148 10.90 24.42 -31.20
N LEU A 149 9.95 24.80 -32.06
CA LEU A 149 9.41 23.93 -33.13
C LEU A 149 9.67 24.42 -34.56
N ASN A 150 10.54 25.43 -34.76
CA ASN A 150 11.00 25.84 -36.08
C ASN A 150 12.44 25.41 -36.36
#